data_AF-A0A955V2K1-F1
#
_entry.id   AF-A0A955V2K1-F1
#
_cell.length_a   1.000
_cell.length_b   1.000
_cell.length_c   1.000
_cell.angle_alpha   90.00
_cell.angle_beta   90.00
_cell.angle_gamma   90.00
#
_symmetry.space_group_name_H-M   'P 1'
#
loop_
_entity.id
_entity.type
_entity.pdbx_description
1 polymer ?
#
loop_
_entity_poly.entity_id
_entity_poly.type
_entity_poly.pdbx_seq_one_letter_code
_entity_poly.pdbx_strand_id
1 'polypeptide(L)'
;MRAPRPSSPAAPTALDWGGLAVLLLAATALRVFALDLGLPHLRARPDEFPILERTVEAAQGRFDFDWGVYPPAYLYLHWLWGELWVHVGAAFGLLPTSDYVALWRDDAPRLYPIQRALSALCGVATVALAGIAAWRRLGRAAAASVAAWLALCFLHARDSHAIKPDALLALVALAVVVLSARLARAPSL
;
A
#
# COMPACT_ATOMS: atom_id res chain seq x y z
N MET A 1 -29.86 38.07 23.90
CA MET A 1 -28.52 37.50 24.11
C MET A 1 -28.09 36.77 22.85
N ARG A 2 -27.04 37.22 22.17
CA ARG A 2 -26.48 36.54 20.98
C ARG A 2 -25.44 35.53 21.47
N ALA A 3 -25.60 34.25 21.15
CA ALA A 3 -24.63 33.23 21.51
C ALA A 3 -23.24 33.60 20.94
N PRO A 4 -22.14 33.43 21.69
CA PRO A 4 -20.81 33.68 21.18
C PRO A 4 -20.55 32.78 19.97
N ARG A 5 -20.09 33.38 18.86
CA ARG A 5 -19.65 32.63 17.68
C ARG A 5 -18.51 31.70 18.10
N PRO A 6 -18.52 30.41 17.73
CA PRO A 6 -17.37 29.56 17.96
C PRO A 6 -16.13 30.21 17.34
N SER A 7 -15.03 30.24 18.11
CA SER A 7 -13.75 30.74 17.62
C SER A 7 -13.40 29.99 16.35
N SER A 8 -13.10 30.75 15.29
CA SER A 8 -12.62 30.17 14.03
C SER A 8 -11.38 29.33 14.35
N PRO A 9 -11.29 28.05 13.93
CA PRO A 9 -10.12 27.24 14.20
C PRO A 9 -8.88 27.97 13.65
N ALA A 10 -7.84 28.05 14.48
CA ALA A 10 -6.58 28.67 14.09
C ALA A 10 -6.12 28.10 12.74
N ALA A 11 -5.68 28.97 11.84
CA ALA A 11 -5.19 28.55 10.53
C ALA A 11 -4.10 27.48 10.74
N PRO A 12 -4.18 26.33 10.05
CA PRO A 12 -3.21 25.26 10.24
C PRO A 12 -1.81 25.79 9.97
N THR A 13 -0.93 25.70 10.98
CA THR A 13 0.49 26.02 10.84
C THR A 13 1.10 25.18 9.73
N ALA A 14 2.07 25.74 8.99
CA ALA A 14 2.73 25.06 7.88
C ALA A 14 3.14 23.62 8.25
N LEU A 15 2.92 22.68 7.32
CA LEU A 15 3.20 21.26 7.53
C LEU A 15 4.68 21.07 7.83
N ASP A 16 4.96 20.30 8.88
CA ASP A 16 6.32 19.87 9.20
C ASP A 16 6.73 18.74 8.26
N TRP A 17 7.18 19.13 7.07
CA TRP A 17 7.63 18.17 6.06
C TRP A 17 8.83 17.36 6.55
N GLY A 18 9.69 17.92 7.41
CA GLY A 18 10.84 17.22 7.97
C GLY A 18 10.40 16.08 8.89
N GLY A 19 9.53 16.38 9.87
CA GLY A 19 9.01 15.36 10.77
C GLY A 19 8.23 14.26 10.04
N LEU A 20 7.37 14.63 9.08
CA LEU A 20 6.63 13.65 8.28
C LEU A 20 7.57 12.81 7.42
N ALA A 21 8.60 13.40 6.79
CA ALA A 21 9.56 12.68 5.98
C ALA A 21 10.31 11.62 6.80
N VAL A 22 10.76 11.94 8.01
CA VAL A 22 11.42 10.97 8.92
C VAL A 22 10.48 9.79 9.22
N LEU A 23 9.22 10.07 9.52
CA LEU A 23 8.23 9.01 9.80
C LEU A 23 7.92 8.16 8.57
N LEU A 24 7.90 8.75 7.37
CA LEU A 24 7.72 8.02 6.12
C LEU A 24 8.94 7.17 5.78
N LEU A 25 10.15 7.64 6.06
CA LEU A 25 11.37 6.85 5.92
C LEU A 25 11.36 5.65 6.86
N ALA A 26 10.99 5.86 8.13
CA ALA A 26 10.83 4.76 9.09
C ALA A 26 9.74 3.77 8.64
N ALA A 27 8.57 4.28 8.21
CA ALA A 27 7.48 3.45 7.71
C ALA A 27 7.89 2.62 6.48
N THR A 28 8.66 3.22 5.57
CA THR A 28 9.20 2.56 4.38
C THR A 28 10.19 1.49 4.78
N ALA A 29 11.21 1.84 5.57
CA ALA A 29 12.24 0.91 6.02
C ALA A 29 11.65 -0.33 6.68
N LEU A 30 10.68 -0.16 7.59
CA LEU A 30 10.01 -1.26 8.27
C LEU A 30 9.14 -2.14 7.36
N ARG A 31 8.78 -1.68 6.15
CA ARG A 31 7.90 -2.40 5.21
C ARG A 31 8.63 -3.00 4.01
N VAL A 32 9.81 -2.46 3.69
CA VAL A 32 10.69 -3.06 2.68
C VAL A 32 11.70 -4.01 3.30
N PHE A 33 11.96 -3.89 4.61
CA PHE A 33 12.80 -4.82 5.34
C PHE A 33 12.20 -6.22 5.32
N ALA A 34 12.96 -7.21 4.85
CA ALA A 34 12.54 -8.61 4.82
C ALA A 34 11.33 -8.91 3.90
N LEU A 35 11.19 -8.20 2.78
CA LEU A 35 10.24 -8.59 1.71
C LEU A 35 10.54 -9.97 1.10
N ASP A 36 11.74 -10.49 1.29
CA ASP A 36 12.20 -11.82 0.90
C ASP A 36 11.98 -12.89 2.00
N LEU A 37 11.41 -12.52 3.15
CA LEU A 37 11.21 -13.45 4.27
C LEU A 37 10.44 -14.70 3.84
N GLY A 38 11.00 -15.87 4.18
CA GLY A 38 10.44 -17.18 3.88
C GLY A 38 10.88 -17.75 2.53
N LEU A 39 11.54 -16.98 1.66
CA LEU A 39 12.11 -17.51 0.42
C LEU A 39 13.37 -18.36 0.71
N PRO A 40 13.66 -19.39 -0.12
CA PRO A 40 12.97 -19.80 -1.35
C PRO A 40 11.73 -20.69 -1.12
N HIS A 41 11.27 -20.87 0.12
CA HIS A 41 10.10 -21.68 0.42
C HIS A 41 8.81 -20.93 0.08
N LEU A 42 8.34 -21.09 -1.17
CA LEU A 42 7.17 -20.38 -1.73
C LEU A 42 5.88 -20.51 -0.90
N ARG A 43 5.78 -21.56 -0.08
CA ARG A 43 4.64 -21.85 0.80
C ARG A 43 4.86 -21.47 2.26
N ALA A 44 5.92 -20.74 2.58
CA ALA A 44 6.12 -20.17 3.92
C ALA A 44 4.93 -19.28 4.34
N ARG A 45 4.23 -18.69 3.36
CA ARG A 45 2.92 -18.03 3.51
C ARG A 45 1.94 -18.66 2.52
N PRO A 46 1.11 -19.62 2.95
CA PRO A 46 0.34 -20.48 2.05
C PRO A 46 -0.72 -19.73 1.22
N ASP A 47 -1.09 -18.55 1.65
CA ASP A 47 -2.08 -17.65 1.03
C ASP A 47 -1.54 -16.84 -0.15
N GLU A 48 -0.23 -16.60 -0.23
CA GLU A 48 0.38 -15.79 -1.30
C GLU A 48 0.53 -16.57 -2.60
N PHE A 49 0.81 -17.87 -2.50
CA PHE A 49 1.07 -18.74 -3.65
C PHE A 49 -0.14 -18.81 -4.61
N PRO A 50 -1.39 -19.06 -4.16
CA PRO A 50 -2.55 -19.06 -5.05
C PRO A 50 -2.77 -17.72 -5.75
N ILE A 51 -2.49 -16.59 -5.09
CA ILE A 51 -2.63 -15.27 -5.72
C ILE A 51 -1.62 -15.14 -6.86
N LEU A 52 -0.36 -15.54 -6.65
CA LEU A 52 0.65 -15.50 -7.70
C LEU A 52 0.28 -16.39 -8.87
N GLU A 53 -0.21 -17.61 -8.63
CA GLU A 53 -0.70 -18.48 -9.70
C GLU A 53 -1.76 -17.78 -10.56
N ARG A 54 -2.71 -17.06 -9.94
CA ARG A 54 -3.72 -16.29 -10.67
C ARG A 54 -3.13 -15.14 -11.48
N THR A 55 -2.07 -14.47 -10.99
CA THR A 55 -1.37 -13.45 -11.78
C THR A 55 -0.67 -14.04 -13.01
N VAL A 56 -0.16 -15.27 -12.90
CA VAL A 56 0.50 -15.99 -14.01
C VAL A 56 -0.54 -16.45 -15.04
N GLU A 57 -1.71 -16.92 -14.60
CA GLU A 57 -2.83 -17.22 -15.49
C GLU A 57 -3.25 -15.99 -16.28
N ALA A 58 -3.39 -14.83 -15.62
CA ALA A 58 -3.70 -13.57 -16.28
C ALA A 58 -2.63 -13.18 -17.32
N ALA A 59 -1.35 -13.35 -17.00
CA ALA A 59 -0.24 -13.13 -17.95
C ALA A 59 -0.30 -14.04 -19.18
N GLN A 60 -0.89 -15.23 -19.04
CA GLN A 60 -1.15 -16.17 -20.13
C GLN A 60 -2.47 -15.90 -20.87
N GLY A 61 -3.14 -14.78 -20.59
CA GLY A 61 -4.42 -14.40 -21.19
C GLY A 61 -5.63 -15.14 -20.61
N ARG A 62 -5.48 -15.84 -19.48
CA ARG A 62 -6.56 -16.55 -18.79
C ARG A 62 -7.05 -15.74 -17.60
N PHE A 63 -8.17 -15.04 -17.80
CA PHE A 63 -8.80 -14.22 -16.78
C PHE A 63 -9.92 -15.00 -16.07
N ASP A 64 -9.83 -15.14 -14.75
CA ASP A 64 -10.88 -15.72 -13.90
C ASP A 64 -11.50 -14.65 -12.99
N PHE A 65 -12.79 -14.37 -13.19
CA PHE A 65 -13.57 -13.43 -12.38
C PHE A 65 -14.42 -14.13 -11.31
N ASP A 66 -14.50 -15.46 -11.35
CA ASP A 66 -15.39 -16.29 -10.54
C ASP A 66 -14.66 -16.94 -9.34
N TRP A 67 -13.34 -16.79 -9.23
CA TRP A 67 -12.54 -17.40 -8.16
C TRP A 67 -13.08 -17.13 -6.74
N GLY A 68 -13.66 -15.95 -6.51
CA GLY A 68 -14.44 -15.65 -5.30
C GLY A 68 -13.67 -15.56 -3.97
N VAL A 69 -12.38 -15.91 -3.94
CA VAL A 69 -11.52 -15.80 -2.74
C VAL A 69 -11.09 -14.35 -2.50
N TYR A 70 -10.63 -13.68 -3.57
CA TYR A 70 -10.28 -12.26 -3.54
C TYR A 70 -10.90 -11.52 -4.73
N PRO A 71 -11.16 -10.21 -4.61
CA PRO A 71 -11.75 -9.44 -5.70
C PRO A 71 -10.89 -9.49 -6.98
N PRO A 72 -11.47 -9.72 -8.17
CA PRO A 72 -10.70 -9.80 -9.43
C PRO A 72 -9.83 -8.57 -9.70
N ALA A 73 -10.34 -7.37 -9.36
CA ALA A 73 -9.61 -6.12 -9.50
C ALA A 73 -8.28 -6.10 -8.71
N TYR A 74 -8.24 -6.74 -7.53
CA TYR A 74 -7.02 -6.86 -6.74
C TYR A 74 -5.99 -7.76 -7.45
N LEU A 75 -6.44 -8.87 -8.03
CA LEU A 75 -5.57 -9.82 -8.73
C LEU A 75 -4.96 -9.20 -9.99
N TYR A 76 -5.78 -8.52 -10.79
CA TYR A 76 -5.29 -7.89 -12.01
C TYR A 76 -4.42 -6.67 -11.73
N LEU A 77 -4.64 -5.97 -10.61
CA LEU A 77 -3.69 -4.95 -10.17
C LEU A 77 -2.32 -5.57 -9.86
N HIS A 78 -2.27 -6.70 -9.15
CA HIS A 78 -1.02 -7.42 -8.88
C HIS A 78 -0.36 -7.98 -10.14
N TRP A 79 -1.15 -8.50 -11.09
CA TRP A 79 -0.63 -8.92 -12.39
C TRP A 79 0.02 -7.75 -13.13
N LEU A 80 -0.70 -6.63 -13.32
CA LEU A 80 -0.17 -5.45 -14.01
C LEU A 80 1.07 -4.87 -13.31
N TRP A 81 1.06 -4.85 -11.97
CA TRP A 81 2.21 -4.45 -11.17
C TRP A 81 3.42 -5.36 -11.39
N GLY A 82 3.20 -6.67 -11.36
CA GLY A 82 4.22 -7.68 -11.61
C GLY A 82 4.82 -7.55 -13.01
N GLU A 83 3.97 -7.50 -14.03
CA GLU A 83 4.38 -7.30 -15.43
C GLU A 83 5.26 -6.06 -15.58
N LEU A 84 4.80 -4.92 -15.06
CA LEU A 84 5.53 -3.67 -15.14
C LEU A 84 6.94 -3.80 -14.54
N TRP A 85 7.05 -4.36 -13.33
CA TRP A 85 8.34 -4.43 -12.64
C TRP A 85 9.25 -5.55 -13.13
N VAL A 86 8.70 -6.61 -13.71
CA VAL A 86 9.52 -7.59 -14.44
C VAL A 86 10.14 -6.97 -15.68
N HIS A 87 9.35 -6.23 -16.48
CA HIS A 87 9.85 -5.51 -17.65
C HIS A 87 10.90 -4.46 -17.27
N VAL A 88 10.63 -3.64 -16.25
CA VAL A 88 11.57 -2.63 -15.74
C VAL A 88 12.84 -3.31 -15.21
N GLY A 89 12.71 -4.34 -14.38
CA GLY A 89 13.86 -5.05 -13.82
C GLY A 89 14.75 -5.67 -14.89
N ALA A 90 14.16 -6.25 -15.94
CA ALA A 90 14.89 -6.76 -17.09
C ALA A 90 15.62 -5.66 -17.87
N ALA A 91 14.96 -4.51 -18.11
CA ALA A 91 15.54 -3.37 -18.80
C ALA A 91 16.78 -2.80 -18.08
N PHE A 92 16.85 -2.93 -16.75
CA PHE A 92 18.00 -2.53 -15.93
C PHE A 92 18.98 -3.68 -15.62
N GLY A 93 18.78 -4.88 -16.19
CA GLY A 93 19.63 -6.05 -15.95
C GLY A 93 19.52 -6.65 -14.53
N LEU A 94 18.48 -6.30 -13.78
CA LEU A 94 18.22 -6.82 -12.42
C LEU A 94 17.51 -8.19 -12.46
N LEU A 95 16.82 -8.49 -13.56
CA LEU A 95 16.11 -9.73 -13.79
C LEU A 95 16.59 -10.40 -15.08
N PRO A 96 16.59 -11.74 -15.14
CA PRO A 96 17.13 -12.48 -16.29
C PRO A 96 16.22 -12.44 -17.53
N THR A 97 14.95 -12.06 -17.37
CA THR A 97 13.96 -12.03 -18.45
C THR A 97 12.90 -10.96 -18.19
N SER A 98 12.33 -10.40 -19.26
CA SER A 98 11.15 -9.55 -19.21
C SER A 98 9.83 -10.33 -19.31
N ASP A 99 9.89 -11.63 -19.58
CA ASP A 99 8.71 -12.51 -19.64
C ASP A 99 8.32 -12.96 -18.22
N TYR A 100 7.19 -12.44 -17.74
CA TYR A 100 6.63 -12.74 -16.41
C TYR A 100 6.38 -14.24 -16.20
N VAL A 101 5.90 -14.94 -17.23
CA VAL A 101 5.59 -16.38 -17.18
C VAL A 101 6.87 -17.20 -17.16
N ALA A 102 7.88 -16.81 -17.94
CA ALA A 102 9.19 -17.45 -17.89
C ALA A 102 9.84 -17.25 -16.51
N LEU A 103 9.77 -16.04 -15.94
CA LEU A 103 10.31 -15.76 -14.61
C LEU A 103 9.63 -16.61 -13.53
N TRP A 104 8.31 -16.80 -13.59
CA TRP A 104 7.61 -17.71 -12.68
C TRP A 104 8.10 -19.15 -12.81
N ARG A 105 8.27 -19.65 -14.04
CA ARG A 105 8.70 -21.04 -14.28
C ARG A 105 10.13 -21.29 -13.80
N ASP A 106 11.02 -20.35 -14.08
CA ASP A 106 12.46 -20.57 -13.98
C ASP A 106 13.04 -20.02 -12.65
N ASP A 107 12.42 -18.99 -12.05
CA ASP A 107 12.85 -18.37 -10.78
C ASP A 107 11.69 -17.68 -10.03
N ALA A 108 10.63 -18.44 -9.70
CA ALA A 108 9.47 -17.96 -8.96
C ALA A 108 9.78 -17.12 -7.70
N PRO A 109 10.79 -17.45 -6.86
CA PRO A 109 11.12 -16.65 -5.68
C PRO A 109 11.32 -15.15 -5.97
N ARG A 110 11.82 -14.77 -7.15
CA ARG A 110 12.04 -13.36 -7.52
C ARG A 110 10.76 -12.55 -7.67
N LEU A 111 9.63 -13.19 -7.93
CA LEU A 111 8.33 -12.52 -8.06
C LEU A 111 7.75 -12.09 -6.70
N TYR A 112 8.12 -12.76 -5.61
CA TYR A 112 7.54 -12.48 -4.29
C TYR A 112 7.89 -11.09 -3.78
N PRO A 113 9.15 -10.64 -3.73
CA PRO A 113 9.47 -9.29 -3.27
C PRO A 113 8.86 -8.21 -4.16
N ILE A 114 8.79 -8.45 -5.48
CA ILE A 114 8.14 -7.54 -6.44
C ILE A 114 6.67 -7.38 -6.05
N GLN A 115 5.95 -8.48 -5.87
CA GLN A 115 4.52 -8.44 -5.55
C GLN A 115 4.24 -7.89 -4.13
N ARG A 116 5.04 -8.26 -3.14
CA ARG A 116 4.95 -7.73 -1.77
C ARG A 116 5.27 -6.24 -1.70
N ALA A 117 6.09 -5.71 -2.62
CA ALA A 117 6.39 -4.28 -2.68
C ALA A 117 5.13 -3.43 -2.93
N LEU A 118 4.13 -3.94 -3.66
CA LEU A 118 2.85 -3.23 -3.82
C LEU A 118 2.16 -3.03 -2.47
N SER A 119 2.05 -4.09 -1.67
CA SER A 119 1.49 -4.03 -0.32
C SER A 119 2.29 -3.10 0.60
N ALA A 120 3.63 -3.12 0.49
CA ALA A 120 4.50 -2.23 1.25
C ALA A 120 4.24 -0.76 0.91
N LEU A 121 4.10 -0.44 -0.38
CA LEU A 121 3.77 0.90 -0.86
C LEU A 121 2.38 1.34 -0.41
N CYS A 122 1.38 0.47 -0.46
CA CYS A 122 0.05 0.76 0.09
C CYS A 122 0.11 1.06 1.60
N GLY A 123 0.92 0.30 2.34
CA GLY A 123 1.17 0.51 3.76
C GLY A 123 1.78 1.89 4.05
N VAL A 124 2.83 2.27 3.31
CA VAL A 124 3.49 3.60 3.43
C VAL A 124 2.53 4.72 3.02
N ALA A 125 1.80 4.55 1.92
CA ALA A 125 0.81 5.52 1.45
C ALA A 125 -0.30 5.75 2.49
N THR A 126 -0.68 4.71 3.22
CA THR A 126 -1.66 4.82 4.34
C THR A 126 -1.11 5.72 5.45
N VAL A 127 0.16 5.55 5.84
CA VAL A 127 0.82 6.41 6.84
C VAL A 127 0.85 7.87 6.36
N ALA A 128 1.25 8.09 5.10
CA ALA A 128 1.32 9.43 4.51
C ALA A 128 -0.05 10.10 4.49
N LEU A 129 -1.08 9.40 3.97
CA LEU A 129 -2.43 9.93 3.86
C LEU A 129 -3.02 10.26 5.22
N ALA A 130 -2.83 9.37 6.22
CA ALA A 130 -3.32 9.59 7.58
C ALA A 130 -2.64 10.82 8.23
N GLY A 131 -1.32 10.92 8.12
CA GLY A 131 -0.56 12.07 8.62
C GLY A 131 -0.99 13.39 7.97
N ILE A 132 -1.13 13.42 6.64
CA ILE A 132 -1.57 14.62 5.89
C ILE A 132 -3.02 14.98 6.27
N ALA A 133 -3.91 14.00 6.39
CA ALA A 133 -5.30 14.22 6.76
C ALA A 133 -5.44 14.74 8.20
N ALA A 134 -4.66 14.20 9.14
CA ALA A 134 -4.60 14.65 10.51
C ALA A 134 -4.03 16.07 10.61
N TRP A 135 -2.94 16.38 9.90
CA TRP A 135 -2.37 17.73 9.88
C TRP A 135 -3.38 18.79 9.46
N ARG A 136 -4.09 18.52 8.34
CA ARG A 136 -5.09 19.45 7.79
C ARG A 136 -6.25 19.74 8.73
N ARG A 137 -6.53 18.88 9.70
CA ARG A 137 -7.72 18.97 10.56
C ARG A 137 -7.41 19.27 12.03
N LEU A 138 -6.29 18.75 12.53
CA LEU A 138 -5.95 18.68 13.95
C LEU A 138 -4.58 19.31 14.25
N GLY A 139 -3.84 19.75 13.22
CA GLY A 139 -2.54 20.38 13.37
C GLY A 139 -1.36 19.41 13.47
N ARG A 140 -0.16 19.98 13.69
CA ARG A 140 1.14 19.28 13.57
C ARG A 140 1.32 18.14 14.56
N ALA A 141 0.99 18.35 15.83
CA ALA A 141 1.17 17.33 16.88
C ALA A 141 0.34 16.08 16.59
N ALA A 142 -0.95 16.26 16.25
CA ALA A 142 -1.83 15.15 15.88
C ALA A 142 -1.32 14.40 14.64
N ALA A 143 -0.83 15.12 13.63
CA ALA A 143 -0.25 14.52 12.44
C ALA A 143 0.96 13.63 12.75
N ALA A 144 1.89 14.14 13.56
CA ALA A 144 3.07 13.39 13.98
C ALA A 144 2.68 12.16 14.80
N SER A 145 1.74 12.29 15.75
CA SER A 145 1.26 11.16 16.56
C SER A 145 0.60 10.08 15.69
N VAL A 146 -0.30 10.44 14.78
CA VAL A 146 -0.98 9.48 13.89
C VAL A 146 0.02 8.79 12.96
N ALA A 147 0.91 9.56 12.32
CA ALA A 147 1.91 9.01 11.42
C ALA A 147 2.88 8.09 12.17
N ALA A 148 3.36 8.48 13.36
CA ALA A 148 4.26 7.65 14.17
C ALA A 148 3.58 6.36 14.62
N TRP A 149 2.32 6.45 15.05
CA TRP A 149 1.59 5.28 15.53
C TRP A 149 1.37 4.26 14.40
N LEU A 150 0.97 4.72 13.19
CA LEU A 150 0.80 3.83 12.04
C LEU A 150 2.12 3.35 11.43
N ALA A 151 3.16 4.18 11.43
CA ALA A 151 4.48 3.81 10.94
C ALA A 151 5.05 2.63 11.73
N LEU A 152 4.92 2.70 13.07
CA LEU A 152 5.46 1.74 14.03
C LEU A 152 4.47 0.65 14.46
N CYS A 153 3.21 0.72 14.00
CA CYS A 153 2.21 -0.30 14.29
C CYS A 153 2.66 -1.64 13.70
N PHE A 154 3.03 -2.58 14.57
CA PHE A 154 3.51 -3.91 14.17
C PHE A 154 2.55 -4.62 13.23
N LEU A 155 1.25 -4.63 13.52
CA LEU A 155 0.25 -5.30 12.68
C LEU A 155 0.18 -4.68 11.28
N HIS A 156 0.07 -3.35 11.19
CA HIS A 156 0.03 -2.65 9.91
C HIS A 156 1.32 -2.87 9.10
N ALA A 157 2.48 -2.82 9.76
CA ALA A 157 3.75 -3.10 9.10
C ALA A 157 3.83 -4.55 8.62
N ARG A 158 3.56 -5.54 9.49
CA ARG A 158 3.58 -6.97 9.15
C ARG A 158 2.67 -7.30 7.97
N ASP A 159 1.43 -6.83 8.02
CA ASP A 159 0.43 -7.15 6.99
C ASP A 159 0.75 -6.45 5.66
N SER A 160 1.51 -5.35 5.69
CA SER A 160 2.06 -4.69 4.48
C SER A 160 3.16 -5.51 3.77
N HIS A 161 3.65 -6.62 4.34
CA HIS A 161 4.61 -7.51 3.68
C HIS A 161 3.95 -8.68 2.97
N ALA A 162 2.63 -8.85 3.07
CA ALA A 162 1.93 -9.98 2.50
C ALA A 162 1.31 -9.61 1.16
N ILE A 163 1.29 -10.55 0.23
CA ILE A 163 0.52 -10.46 -1.00
C ILE A 163 -0.93 -10.73 -0.62
N LYS A 164 -1.57 -9.73 -0.03
CA LYS A 164 -2.95 -9.76 0.44
C LYS A 164 -3.64 -8.42 0.20
N PRO A 165 -4.98 -8.43 0.10
CA PRO A 165 -5.74 -7.20 -0.11
C PRO A 165 -5.73 -6.25 1.09
N ASP A 166 -5.33 -6.69 2.29
CA ASP A 166 -5.47 -5.91 3.54
C ASP A 166 -4.81 -4.52 3.48
N ALA A 167 -3.57 -4.44 2.97
CA ALA A 167 -2.85 -3.17 2.89
C ALA A 167 -3.50 -2.20 1.88
N LEU A 168 -3.96 -2.71 0.75
CA LEU A 168 -4.70 -1.92 -0.25
C LEU A 168 -6.06 -1.49 0.29
N LEU A 169 -6.78 -2.39 0.96
CA LEU A 169 -8.07 -2.11 1.58
C LEU A 169 -7.93 -1.01 2.64
N ALA A 170 -6.90 -1.08 3.50
CA ALA A 170 -6.65 -0.04 4.50
C ALA A 170 -6.42 1.33 3.86
N LEU A 171 -5.62 1.40 2.79
CA LEU A 171 -5.37 2.63 2.04
C LEU A 171 -6.66 3.18 1.43
N VAL A 172 -7.41 2.34 0.71
CA VAL A 172 -8.64 2.74 0.01
C VAL A 172 -9.72 3.15 1.01
N ALA A 173 -9.91 2.40 2.10
CA ALA A 173 -10.87 2.74 3.14
C ALA A 173 -10.55 4.09 3.79
N LEU A 174 -9.27 4.34 4.12
CA LEU A 174 -8.84 5.64 4.64
C LEU A 174 -9.07 6.75 3.62
N ALA A 175 -8.76 6.53 2.34
CA ALA A 175 -9.00 7.49 1.27
C ALA A 175 -10.49 7.84 1.15
N VAL A 176 -11.38 6.85 1.18
CA VAL A 176 -12.83 7.05 1.17
C VAL A 176 -13.25 7.90 2.37
N VAL A 177 -12.85 7.56 3.60
CA VAL A 177 -13.19 8.35 4.80
C VAL A 177 -12.68 9.81 4.69
N VAL A 178 -11.46 10.00 4.21
CA VAL A 178 -10.88 11.34 4.02
C VAL A 178 -11.68 12.14 3.00
N LEU A 179 -12.03 11.54 1.86
CA LEU A 179 -12.80 12.16 0.78
C LEU A 179 -14.25 12.43 1.19
N SER A 180 -14.95 11.49 1.80
CA SER A 180 -16.32 11.66 2.31
C SER A 180 -16.39 12.82 3.29
N ALA A 181 -15.44 12.91 4.23
CA ALA A 181 -15.39 14.03 5.16
C ALA A 181 -14.87 15.35 4.53
N ARG A 182 -14.32 15.33 3.31
CA ARG A 182 -14.11 16.57 2.52
C ARG A 182 -15.41 16.99 1.84
N LEU A 183 -16.09 16.06 1.17
CA LEU A 183 -17.35 16.30 0.46
C LEU A 183 -18.47 16.77 1.40
N ALA A 184 -18.61 16.17 2.58
CA ALA A 184 -19.60 16.58 3.58
C ALA A 184 -19.42 18.03 4.09
N ARG A 185 -18.27 18.66 3.80
CA ARG A 185 -17.97 20.06 4.15
C ARG A 185 -17.99 20.99 2.95
N ALA A 186 -18.03 20.46 1.73
CA ALA A 186 -18.37 21.30 0.59
C ALA A 186 -19.85 21.69 0.77
N PRO A 187 -20.19 23.00 0.75
CA PRO A 187 -21.60 23.39 0.75
C PRO A 187 -22.28 22.68 -0.42
N SER A 188 -23.40 22.02 -0.16
CA SER A 188 -24.24 21.44 -1.20
C SER A 188 -24.47 22.48 -2.29
N LEU A 189 -24.23 22.09 -3.55
CA LEU A 189 -24.61 22.88 -4.72
C LEU A 189 -26.08 23.29 -4.66
#